data_AF-A0AAU6H694-F1
#
_entry.id   AF-A0AAU6H694-F1
#
_cell.length_a   1.000
_cell.length_b   1.000
_cell.length_c   1.000
_cell.angle_alpha   90.00
_cell.angle_beta   90.00
_cell.angle_gamma   90.00
#
_symmetry.space_group_name_H-M   'P 1'
#
loop_
_entity.id
_entity.type
_entity.pdbx_description
1 polymer ?
#
loop_
_entity_poly.entity_id
_entity_poly.type
_entity_poly.pdbx_seq_one_letter_code
_entity_poly.pdbx_strand_id
1 'polypeptide(L)'
;MGDSETTSSCPDPPADDFQALLEGATAPRPPAPPECPFCDLPQDRYATPYTGHWILLEPHVLVPAHTVPPRRRWVITSTGTAMNLWDAEPLPGTRCRIPHRVVCPRLVPEDHWPWATALRQHNGVRAQRLFDLPEEGLPDTG
;
A
#
# COMPACT_ATOMS: atom_id res chain seq x y z
N MET A 1 39.86 -36.02 -9.50
CA MET A 1 39.90 -34.61 -9.93
C MET A 1 38.64 -34.42 -10.74
N GLY A 2 37.54 -33.94 -10.17
CA GLY A 2 37.33 -32.52 -9.82
C GLY A 2 36.90 -31.82 -11.11
N ASP A 3 35.70 -31.27 -11.29
CA ASP A 3 34.87 -30.58 -10.33
C ASP A 3 33.38 -30.65 -10.70
N SER A 4 32.54 -30.86 -9.69
CA SER A 4 31.09 -30.67 -9.78
C SER A 4 30.78 -29.17 -9.68
N GLU A 5 30.59 -28.49 -10.80
CA GLU A 5 29.92 -27.19 -10.79
C GLU A 5 28.40 -27.41 -10.66
N THR A 6 27.97 -27.57 -9.41
CA THR A 6 26.57 -27.36 -9.03
C THR A 6 26.29 -25.86 -9.13
N THR A 7 25.94 -25.39 -10.34
CA THR A 7 25.34 -24.06 -10.51
C THR A 7 23.98 -24.09 -9.85
N SER A 8 23.96 -23.70 -8.58
CA SER A 8 22.76 -23.44 -7.80
C SER A 8 21.98 -22.32 -8.49
N SER A 9 21.07 -22.70 -9.37
CA SER A 9 20.13 -21.77 -9.99
C SER A 9 19.04 -21.54 -8.95
N CYS A 10 19.20 -20.50 -8.13
CA CYS A 10 18.04 -19.94 -7.44
C CYS A 10 17.01 -19.64 -8.53
N PRO A 11 15.77 -20.16 -8.45
CA PRO A 11 14.75 -19.76 -9.40
C PRO A 11 14.57 -18.25 -9.27
N ASP A 12 14.68 -17.54 -10.39
CA ASP A 12 14.32 -16.12 -10.42
C ASP A 12 12.91 -15.99 -9.82
N PRO A 13 12.66 -15.02 -8.90
CA PRO A 13 11.30 -14.74 -8.50
C PRO A 13 10.49 -14.49 -9.77
N PRO A 14 9.29 -15.08 -9.91
CA PRO A 14 8.47 -14.86 -11.10
C PRO A 14 8.33 -13.35 -11.28
N ALA A 15 8.45 -12.87 -12.53
CA ALA A 15 8.53 -11.43 -12.83
C ALA A 15 7.44 -10.60 -12.12
N ASP A 16 6.28 -11.20 -11.88
CA ASP A 16 5.15 -10.66 -11.14
C ASP A 16 5.46 -10.34 -9.66
N ASP A 17 6.25 -11.17 -8.97
CA ASP A 17 6.63 -10.96 -7.56
C ASP A 17 7.55 -9.75 -7.42
N PHE A 18 8.57 -9.67 -8.28
CA PHE A 18 9.49 -8.53 -8.27
C PHE A 18 8.78 -7.23 -8.61
N GLN A 19 7.87 -7.27 -9.59
CA GLN A 19 7.07 -6.12 -9.99
C GLN A 19 6.11 -5.69 -8.87
N ALA A 20 5.43 -6.62 -8.21
CA ALA A 20 4.56 -6.33 -7.07
C ALA A 20 5.33 -5.62 -5.95
N LEU A 21 6.54 -6.09 -5.63
CA LEU A 21 7.42 -5.44 -4.64
C LEU A 21 7.80 -4.02 -5.05
N LEU A 22 8.18 -3.83 -6.32
CA LEU A 22 8.59 -2.53 -6.86
C LEU A 22 7.44 -1.50 -6.82
N GLU A 23 6.21 -1.94 -7.01
CA GLU A 23 5.02 -1.08 -6.89
C GLU A 23 4.51 -0.91 -5.46
N GLY A 24 5.08 -1.64 -4.49
CA GLY A 24 4.66 -1.61 -3.09
C GLY A 24 3.37 -2.39 -2.80
N ALA A 25 3.00 -3.37 -3.64
CA ALA A 25 1.90 -4.30 -3.44
C ALA A 25 2.25 -5.39 -2.41
N THR A 26 2.68 -4.96 -1.22
CA THR A 26 3.19 -5.82 -0.15
C THR A 26 2.21 -5.94 1.02
N ALA A 27 0.91 -5.77 0.76
CA ALA A 27 -0.10 -5.78 1.81
C ALA A 27 -0.24 -7.18 2.43
N PRO A 28 -0.64 -7.27 3.72
CA PRO A 28 -0.99 -8.53 4.34
C PRO A 28 -2.07 -9.26 3.52
N ARG A 29 -1.83 -10.54 3.21
CA ARG A 29 -2.80 -11.38 2.49
C ARG A 29 -3.98 -11.73 3.41
N PRO A 30 -5.23 -11.82 2.89
CA PRO A 30 -6.32 -12.45 3.64
C PRO A 30 -5.93 -13.84 4.17
N PRO A 31 -6.30 -14.22 5.41
CA PRO A 31 -7.28 -13.59 6.28
C PRO A 31 -6.72 -12.50 7.22
N ALA A 32 -5.44 -12.13 7.13
CA ALA A 32 -4.87 -11.09 7.99
C ALA A 32 -5.66 -9.77 7.85
N PRO A 33 -5.73 -8.93 8.91
CA PRO A 33 -6.41 -7.65 8.84
C PRO A 33 -5.72 -6.71 7.82
N PRO A 34 -6.46 -5.81 7.15
CA PRO A 34 -5.91 -4.86 6.18
C PRO A 34 -5.24 -3.66 6.87
N GLU A 35 -4.40 -3.92 7.86
CA GLU A 35 -3.72 -2.90 8.66
C GLU A 35 -2.31 -2.67 8.13
N CYS A 36 -1.84 -1.42 8.24
CA CYS A 36 -0.47 -1.10 7.90
C CYS A 36 0.49 -1.72 8.94
N PRO A 37 1.45 -2.56 8.56
CA PRO A 37 2.37 -3.20 9.52
C PRO A 37 3.36 -2.25 10.20
N PHE A 38 3.34 -0.96 9.85
CA PHE A 38 4.24 0.05 10.41
C PHE A 38 3.54 1.04 11.34
N CYS A 39 2.27 1.34 11.09
CA CYS A 39 1.53 2.36 11.84
C CYS A 39 0.15 1.91 12.33
N ASP A 40 -0.19 0.65 12.10
CA ASP A 40 -1.40 -0.05 12.56
C ASP A 40 -2.74 0.58 12.11
N LEU A 41 -2.70 1.59 11.25
CA LEU A 41 -3.90 2.18 10.71
C LEU A 41 -4.60 1.18 9.77
N PRO A 42 -5.93 0.98 9.90
CA PRO A 42 -6.71 0.19 8.96
C PRO A 42 -6.78 0.91 7.60
N GLN A 43 -6.49 0.17 6.54
CA GLN A 43 -6.44 0.66 5.15
C GLN A 43 -7.42 -0.11 4.26
N ASP A 44 -7.68 0.42 3.07
CA ASP A 44 -8.43 -0.33 2.06
C ASP A 44 -7.49 -1.31 1.36
N ARG A 45 -7.75 -2.61 1.47
CA ARG A 45 -6.96 -3.65 0.80
C ARG A 45 -7.62 -4.08 -0.51
N TYR A 46 -6.83 -4.08 -1.58
CA TYR A 46 -7.26 -4.53 -2.91
C TYR A 46 -6.34 -5.59 -3.48
N ALA A 47 -6.91 -6.53 -4.23
CA ALA A 47 -6.14 -7.49 -5.01
C ALA A 47 -5.42 -6.77 -6.14
N THR A 48 -4.23 -7.24 -6.50
CA THR A 48 -3.51 -6.76 -7.69
C THR A 48 -3.55 -7.80 -8.80
N PRO A 49 -3.15 -7.46 -10.04
CA PRO A 49 -3.01 -8.44 -11.12
C PRO A 49 -1.95 -9.51 -10.82
N TYR A 50 -1.02 -9.23 -9.90
CA TYR A 50 0.03 -10.16 -9.49
C TYR A 50 -0.55 -11.21 -8.54
N THR A 51 -0.40 -12.48 -8.92
CA THR A 51 -1.02 -13.59 -8.18
C THR A 51 -0.53 -13.63 -6.74
N GLY A 52 -1.45 -13.54 -5.78
CA GLY A 52 -1.14 -13.63 -4.35
C GLY A 52 -0.64 -12.33 -3.72
N HIS A 53 -0.61 -11.22 -4.47
CA HIS A 53 -0.22 -9.89 -3.98
C HIS A 53 -1.40 -8.95 -3.85
N TRP A 54 -1.31 -8.11 -2.83
CA TRP A 54 -2.35 -7.19 -2.40
C TRP A 54 -1.72 -5.84 -2.11
N ILE A 55 -2.49 -4.76 -2.25
CA ILE A 55 -2.03 -3.42 -1.88
C ILE A 55 -2.95 -2.77 -0.86
N LEU A 56 -2.35 -2.00 0.05
CA LEU A 56 -3.05 -1.10 0.96
C LEU A 56 -3.11 0.31 0.36
N LEU A 57 -4.32 0.81 0.16
CA LEU A 57 -4.60 2.14 -0.35
C LEU A 57 -5.22 2.99 0.75
N GLU A 58 -4.87 4.28 0.78
CA GLU A 58 -5.33 5.22 1.81
C GLU A 58 -6.86 5.37 1.77
N PRO A 59 -7.62 5.02 2.84
CA PRO A 59 -9.08 5.10 2.85
C PRO A 59 -9.61 6.48 2.47
N HIS A 60 -10.72 6.52 1.73
CA HIS A 60 -11.46 7.74 1.39
C HIS A 60 -10.70 8.81 0.57
N VAL A 61 -9.45 8.56 0.15
CA VAL A 61 -8.65 9.49 -0.67
C VAL A 61 -8.73 9.15 -2.15
N LEU A 62 -9.63 9.81 -2.87
CA LEU A 62 -9.75 9.64 -4.33
C LEU A 62 -9.39 10.95 -5.04
N VAL A 63 -8.29 10.96 -5.78
CA VAL A 63 -7.72 12.17 -6.40
C VAL A 63 -7.66 12.05 -7.93
N PRO A 64 -7.64 13.17 -8.68
CA PRO A 64 -7.40 13.13 -10.11
C PRO A 64 -6.02 12.53 -10.41
N ALA A 65 -5.94 11.59 -11.34
CA ALA A 65 -4.68 10.86 -11.59
C ALA A 65 -3.54 11.76 -12.10
N HIS A 66 -3.87 12.85 -12.82
CA HIS A 66 -2.88 13.81 -13.33
C HIS A 66 -2.19 14.62 -12.22
N THR A 67 -2.75 14.69 -11.01
CA THR A 67 -2.10 15.39 -9.88
C THR A 67 -1.17 14.48 -9.08
N VAL A 68 -1.15 13.19 -9.40
CA VAL A 68 -0.33 12.18 -8.71
C VAL A 68 0.87 11.85 -9.58
N PRO A 69 2.07 11.71 -9.00
CA PRO A 69 3.25 11.30 -9.75
C PRO A 69 3.05 9.93 -10.43
N PRO A 70 3.75 9.68 -11.55
CA PRO A 70 3.88 8.34 -12.13
C PRO A 70 4.22 7.27 -11.09
N ARG A 71 3.82 6.03 -11.35
CA ARG A 71 4.05 4.83 -10.50
C ARG A 71 3.37 4.87 -9.12
N ARG A 72 2.76 5.98 -8.74
CA ARG A 72 1.97 6.15 -7.50
C ARG A 72 0.47 6.19 -7.79
N ARG A 73 0.08 6.04 -9.06
CA ARG A 73 -1.30 6.11 -9.56
C ARG A 73 -1.91 4.71 -9.55
N TRP A 74 -2.78 4.43 -8.58
CA TRP A 74 -3.52 3.18 -8.53
C TRP A 74 -4.97 3.39 -8.93
N VAL A 75 -5.43 2.71 -9.97
CA VAL A 75 -6.82 2.73 -10.41
C VAL A 75 -7.50 1.44 -9.97
N ILE A 76 -8.75 1.55 -9.50
CA ILE A 76 -9.58 0.37 -9.23
C ILE A 76 -10.35 0.04 -10.51
N THR A 77 -10.12 -1.14 -11.06
CA THR A 77 -10.82 -1.62 -12.25
C THR A 77 -12.27 -1.98 -11.93
N SER A 78 -13.09 -2.18 -12.97
CA SER A 78 -14.47 -2.66 -12.82
C SER A 78 -14.56 -4.04 -12.14
N THR A 79 -13.49 -4.83 -12.20
CA THR A 79 -13.37 -6.13 -11.52
C THR A 79 -12.99 -6.01 -10.04
N GLY A 80 -12.79 -4.78 -9.53
CA GLY A 80 -12.37 -4.53 -8.14
C GLY A 80 -10.88 -4.76 -7.88
N THR A 81 -10.07 -4.93 -8.93
CA THR A 81 -8.61 -5.10 -8.84
C THR A 81 -7.93 -3.73 -8.86
N ALA A 82 -6.92 -3.53 -8.04
CA ALA A 82 -6.10 -2.33 -8.07
C ALA A 82 -4.96 -2.50 -9.08
N MET A 83 -4.84 -1.58 -10.03
CA MET A 83 -3.82 -1.60 -11.08
C MET A 83 -3.01 -0.30 -11.08
N ASN A 84 -1.68 -0.43 -11.18
CA ASN A 84 -0.79 0.72 -11.28
C ASN A 84 -0.68 1.20 -12.74
N LEU A 85 -0.79 2.51 -12.96
CA LEU A 85 -0.64 3.09 -14.30
C LEU A 85 0.82 3.32 -14.71
N TRP A 86 1.80 3.06 -13.84
CA TRP A 86 3.22 3.28 -14.11
C TRP A 86 3.46 4.70 -14.65
N ASP A 87 4.19 4.79 -15.76
CA ASP A 87 4.55 6.02 -16.43
C ASP A 87 3.53 6.41 -17.52
N ALA A 88 2.42 5.66 -17.66
CA ALA A 88 1.38 5.97 -18.62
C ALA A 88 0.61 7.24 -18.21
N GLU A 89 0.33 8.08 -19.20
CA GLU A 89 -0.51 9.27 -19.01
C GLU A 89 -1.96 8.84 -18.75
N PRO A 90 -2.57 9.24 -17.63
CA PRO A 90 -3.95 8.89 -17.32
C PRO A 90 -4.91 9.52 -18.32
N LEU A 91 -6.00 8.81 -18.62
CA LEU A 91 -7.07 9.38 -19.42
C LEU A 91 -7.70 10.59 -18.70
N PRO A 92 -8.22 11.58 -19.45
CA PRO A 92 -8.94 12.69 -18.85
C PRO A 92 -10.07 12.21 -17.93
N GLY A 93 -10.13 12.76 -16.72
CA GLY A 93 -11.12 12.37 -15.72
C GLY A 93 -10.81 11.09 -14.93
N THR A 94 -9.72 10.37 -15.24
CA THR A 94 -9.28 9.23 -14.42
C THR A 94 -9.00 9.68 -12.99
N ARG A 95 -9.56 8.93 -12.03
CA ARG A 95 -9.30 9.10 -10.60
C ARG A 95 -8.48 7.93 -10.10
N CYS A 96 -7.53 8.19 -9.21
CA CYS A 96 -6.69 7.18 -8.60
C CYS A 96 -6.75 7.25 -7.08
N ARG A 97 -6.36 6.13 -6.46
CA ARG A 97 -6.12 5.96 -5.04
C ARG A 97 -4.62 6.11 -4.78
N ILE A 98 -4.27 6.47 -3.55
CA ILE A 98 -2.89 6.65 -3.11
C ILE A 98 -2.45 5.40 -2.32
N PRO A 99 -1.28 4.81 -2.61
CA PRO A 99 -0.70 3.77 -1.76
C PRO A 99 -0.45 4.30 -0.35
N HIS A 100 -0.94 3.58 0.66
CA HIS A 100 -0.74 4.00 2.05
C HIS A 100 0.75 4.10 2.40
N ARG A 101 1.61 3.25 1.82
CA ARG A 101 3.07 3.28 2.04
C ARG A 101 3.68 4.68 1.82
N VAL A 102 3.24 5.38 0.77
CA VAL A 102 3.73 6.74 0.43
C VAL A 102 3.35 7.74 1.53
N VAL A 103 2.17 7.56 2.13
CA VAL A 103 1.59 8.46 3.13
C VAL A 103 1.63 7.88 4.56
N CYS A 104 2.41 6.82 4.78
CA CYS A 104 2.54 6.19 6.08
C CYS A 104 3.40 7.08 6.99
N PRO A 105 2.93 7.50 8.17
CA PRO A 105 3.66 8.42 9.04
C PRO A 105 4.95 7.82 9.61
N ARG A 106 5.07 6.49 9.63
CA ARG A 106 6.18 5.75 10.27
C ARG A 106 7.31 5.35 9.32
N LEU A 107 7.09 5.48 8.01
CA LEU A 107 8.14 5.23 7.01
C LEU A 107 8.93 6.49 6.72
N VAL A 108 10.09 6.41 6.08
CA VAL A 108 10.78 7.60 5.57
C VAL A 108 10.07 8.03 4.26
N PRO A 109 9.75 9.32 4.06
CA PRO A 109 9.19 9.77 2.78
C PRO A 109 10.19 9.52 1.65
N GLU A 110 9.76 8.80 0.61
CA GLU A 110 10.56 8.64 -0.61
C GLU A 110 10.57 9.94 -1.43
N ASP A 111 9.45 10.67 -1.42
CA ASP A 111 9.28 11.94 -2.11
C ASP A 111 8.64 12.99 -1.19
N HIS A 112 8.98 14.26 -1.39
CA HIS A 112 8.54 15.39 -0.55
C HIS A 112 7.37 16.19 -1.14
N TRP A 113 6.41 15.53 -1.79
CA TRP A 113 5.25 16.22 -2.35
C TRP A 113 4.40 16.85 -1.24
N PRO A 114 4.00 18.14 -1.36
CA PRO A 114 3.26 18.81 -0.29
C PRO A 114 1.98 18.10 0.15
N TRP A 115 1.23 17.54 -0.80
CA TRP A 115 0.01 16.77 -0.51
C TRP A 115 0.29 15.47 0.24
N ALA A 116 1.41 14.80 -0.08
CA ALA A 116 1.82 13.58 0.60
C ALA A 116 2.26 13.89 2.03
N THR A 117 3.02 14.97 2.23
CA THR A 117 3.41 15.45 3.57
C THR A 117 2.18 15.76 4.43
N ALA A 118 1.17 16.44 3.87
CA ALA A 118 -0.06 16.75 4.59
C ALA A 118 -0.84 15.47 4.98
N LEU A 119 -0.98 14.50 4.06
CA LEU A 119 -1.62 13.21 4.36
C LEU A 119 -0.85 12.42 5.42
N ARG A 120 0.48 12.46 5.41
CA ARG A 120 1.31 11.81 6.44
C ARG A 120 1.07 12.40 7.82
N GLN A 121 0.99 13.73 7.92
CA GLN A 121 0.67 14.40 9.17
C GLN A 121 -0.72 14.01 9.67
N HIS A 122 -1.72 14.01 8.78
CA HIS A 122 -3.07 13.57 9.10
C HIS A 122 -3.11 12.12 9.61
N ASN A 123 -2.40 11.21 8.93
CA ASN A 123 -2.28 9.83 9.35
C ASN A 123 -1.53 9.68 10.67
N GLY A 124 -0.52 10.51 10.94
CA GLY A 124 0.15 10.54 12.24
C GLY A 124 -0.81 10.85 13.39
N VAL A 125 -1.68 11.85 13.21
CA VAL A 125 -2.72 12.18 14.19
C VAL A 125 -3.73 11.04 14.33
N ARG A 126 -4.17 10.42 13.23
CA ARG A 126 -5.07 9.27 13.27
C ARG A 126 -4.47 8.08 14.02
N ALA A 127 -3.19 7.80 13.78
CA ALA A 127 -2.50 6.69 14.44
C ALA A 127 -2.39 6.94 15.95
N GLN A 128 -2.06 8.16 16.37
CA GLN A 128 -2.04 8.52 17.79
C GLN A 128 -3.40 8.29 18.46
N ARG A 129 -4.50 8.70 17.81
CA ARG A 129 -5.87 8.49 18.33
C ARG A 129 -6.26 7.02 18.50
N LEU A 130 -5.70 6.11 17.71
CA LEU A 130 -5.92 4.67 17.92
C LEU A 130 -5.27 4.18 19.22
N PHE A 131 -4.13 4.76 19.60
CA PHE A 131 -3.46 4.46 20.87
C PHE A 131 -4.10 5.20 22.06
N ASP A 132 -4.66 6.38 21.84
CA ASP A 132 -5.30 7.22 22.87
C ASP A 132 -6.79 6.87 23.11
N LEU A 133 -7.29 5.73 22.66
CA LEU A 133 -8.64 5.29 22.99
C LEU A 133 -8.73 5.12 24.52
N PRO A 134 -9.65 5.81 25.22
CA PRO A 134 -9.86 5.54 26.63
C PRO A 134 -10.25 4.07 26.77
N GLU A 135 -9.59 3.32 27.65
CA GLU A 135 -10.07 2.00 28.07
C GLU A 135 -11.52 2.19 28.49
N GLU A 136 -12.46 1.70 27.68
CA GLU A 136 -13.87 1.68 28.05
C GLU A 136 -13.96 0.81 29.30
N GLY A 137 -14.09 1.47 30.45
CA GLY A 137 -14.35 0.83 31.73
C GLY A 137 -15.58 -0.05 31.59
N LEU A 138 -15.35 -1.36 31.51
CA LEU A 138 -16.37 -2.39 31.67
C LEU A 138 -17.15 -2.05 32.95
N PRO A 139 -18.48 -1.83 32.88
CA PRO A 139 -19.24 -1.58 34.09
C PRO A 139 -19.19 -2.81 34.98
N ASP A 140 -18.64 -2.62 36.17
CA ASP A 140 -18.62 -3.59 37.27
C ASP A 140 -20.08 -3.81 37.73
N THR A 141 -20.72 -4.84 37.21
CA THR A 141 -21.98 -5.33 37.78
C THR A 141 -21.66 -6.11 39.05
N GLY A 142 -21.75 -5.41 40.18
CA GLY A 142 -21.73 -5.99 41.52
C GLY A 142 -22.96 -6.81 41.87
#